data_AF-A0A6A9QB25-F1
#
_entry.id   AF-A0A6A9QB25-F1
#
_cell.length_a   1.000
_cell.length_b   1.000
_cell.length_c   1.000
_cell.angle_alpha   90.00
_cell.angle_beta   90.00
_cell.angle_gamma   90.00
#
_symmetry.space_group_name_H-M   'P 1'
#
loop_
_entity.id
_entity.type
_entity.pdbx_description
1 polymer ?
#
loop_
_entity_poly.entity_id
_entity_poly.type
_entity_poly.pdbx_seq_one_letter_code
_entity_poly.pdbx_strand_id
1 'polypeptide(L)'
;MPSIKVIFGSYGDNGVTSLLYEVIQSLPNKYDIKIDVETDLLYDYSSPMIEIDGRRILFDYIDENDAKVKLSKLIKGELIEDHKPFKIFYSQNGIFGNGVSVL
;
A
#
# COMPACT_ATOMS: atom_id res chain seq x y z
N MET A 1 -17.90 7.32 -9.52
CA MET A 1 -17.13 7.79 -8.35
C MET A 1 -15.91 6.88 -8.25
N PRO A 2 -14.70 7.39 -8.52
CA PRO A 2 -13.50 6.58 -8.38
C PRO A 2 -13.35 6.18 -6.92
N SER A 3 -13.09 4.89 -6.69
CA SER A 3 -12.83 4.32 -5.37
C SER A 3 -11.35 4.02 -5.27
N ILE A 4 -10.70 4.61 -4.28
CA ILE A 4 -9.28 4.41 -3.98
C ILE A 4 -9.23 3.62 -2.69
N LYS A 5 -8.66 2.41 -2.75
CA LYS A 5 -8.44 1.59 -1.57
C LYS A 5 -6.95 1.55 -1.24
N VAL A 6 -6.60 1.84 0.00
CA VAL A 6 -5.24 1.68 0.54
C VAL A 6 -5.23 0.41 1.38
N ILE A 7 -4.38 -0.54 1.01
CA ILE A 7 -4.23 -1.84 1.66
C ILE A 7 -2.83 -1.91 2.26
N PHE A 8 -2.70 -2.29 3.53
CA PHE A 8 -1.40 -2.45 4.16
C PHE A 8 -1.40 -3.49 5.28
N GLY A 9 -0.21 -3.98 5.63
CA GLY A 9 0.00 -4.98 6.67
C GLY A 9 0.39 -4.41 8.03
N SER A 10 1.05 -5.23 8.84
CA SER A 10 1.50 -4.86 10.19
C SER A 10 2.50 -3.69 10.22
N TYR A 11 3.12 -3.38 9.09
CA TYR A 11 4.09 -2.27 8.94
C TYR A 11 3.41 -0.91 8.72
N GLY A 12 2.08 -0.87 8.58
CA GLY A 12 1.33 0.36 8.34
C GLY A 12 1.35 0.79 6.87
N ASP A 13 0.72 1.92 6.61
CA ASP A 13 0.60 2.52 5.27
C ASP A 13 1.74 3.47 4.92
N ASN A 14 2.76 3.57 5.77
CA ASN A 14 3.88 4.50 5.65
C ASN A 14 3.48 5.99 5.54
N GLY A 15 2.24 6.37 5.88
CA GLY A 15 1.72 7.74 5.73
C GLY A 15 1.05 8.02 4.38
N VAL A 16 0.89 7.01 3.52
CA VAL A 16 0.22 7.14 2.22
C VAL A 16 -1.21 7.65 2.36
N THR A 17 -1.96 7.23 3.37
CA THR A 17 -3.35 7.67 3.57
C THR A 17 -3.39 9.18 3.80
N SER A 18 -2.51 9.72 4.64
CA SER A 18 -2.43 11.16 4.90
C SER A 18 -2.09 11.95 3.63
N LEU A 19 -1.07 11.50 2.88
CA LEU A 19 -0.66 12.12 1.63
C LEU A 19 -1.76 12.04 0.56
N LEU A 20 -2.50 10.94 0.52
CA LEU A 20 -3.65 10.75 -0.36
C LEU A 20 -4.75 11.77 -0.06
N TYR A 21 -5.09 11.99 1.21
CA TYR A 21 -6.05 13.02 1.60
C TYR A 21 -5.59 14.42 1.17
N GLU A 22 -4.32 14.75 1.35
CA GLU A 22 -3.77 16.04 0.93
C GLU A 22 -3.90 16.25 -0.59
N VAL A 23 -3.54 15.23 -1.38
CA VAL A 23 -3.66 15.30 -2.85
C VAL A 23 -5.12 15.44 -3.25
N ILE A 24 -6.02 14.65 -2.67
CA ILE A 24 -7.46 14.72 -2.98
C ILE A 24 -8.03 16.09 -2.65
N GLN A 25 -7.64 16.71 -1.53
CA GLN A 25 -8.14 18.03 -1.16
C GLN A 25 -7.82 19.13 -2.18
N SER A 26 -6.77 18.94 -2.99
CA SER A 26 -6.38 19.84 -4.08
C SER A 26 -7.20 19.65 -5.37
N LEU A 27 -7.98 18.57 -5.49
CA LEU A 27 -8.72 18.25 -6.70
C LEU A 27 -10.11 18.90 -6.73
N PRO A 28 -10.61 19.30 -7.92
CA PRO A 28 -11.93 19.93 -8.05
C PRO A 28 -13.08 18.96 -7.74
N ASN A 29 -12.89 17.66 -7.99
CA ASN A 29 -13.88 16.59 -7.79
C ASN A 29 -13.69 15.83 -6.46
N LYS A 30 -13.05 16.45 -5.46
CA LYS A 30 -12.65 15.80 -4.21
C LYS A 30 -13.76 15.11 -3.43
N TYR A 31 -15.00 15.61 -3.53
CA TYR A 31 -16.16 15.03 -2.86
C TYR A 31 -16.72 13.79 -3.57
N ASP A 32 -16.30 13.52 -4.80
CA ASP A 32 -16.74 12.38 -5.59
C ASP A 32 -15.81 11.17 -5.47
N ILE A 33 -14.70 11.32 -4.72
CA ILE A 33 -13.68 10.29 -4.52
C ILE A 33 -13.96 9.58 -3.20
N LYS A 34 -14.15 8.27 -3.26
CA LYS A 34 -14.27 7.42 -2.07
C LYS A 34 -12.90 6.88 -1.70
N ILE A 35 -12.54 6.97 -0.43
CA ILE A 35 -11.32 6.37 0.11
C ILE A 35 -11.72 5.25 1.06
N ASP A 36 -11.22 4.05 0.79
CA ASP A 36 -11.33 2.90 1.67
C ASP A 36 -9.93 2.54 2.21
N VAL A 37 -9.85 2.17 3.48
CA VAL A 37 -8.61 1.76 4.12
C VAL A 37 -8.78 0.34 4.66
N GLU A 38 -7.88 -0.55 4.28
CA GLU A 38 -7.92 -1.97 4.63
C GLU A 38 -6.59 -2.39 5.26
N THR A 39 -6.67 -3.00 6.44
CA THR A 39 -5.50 -3.62 7.07
C THR A 39 -5.59 -5.12 6.88
N ASP A 40 -4.63 -5.68 6.15
CA ASP A 40 -4.54 -7.12 5.88
C ASP A 40 -3.37 -7.72 6.67
N LEU A 41 -3.69 -8.60 7.62
CA LEU A 41 -2.68 -9.24 8.49
C LEU A 41 -1.80 -10.26 7.76
N LEU A 42 -2.19 -10.70 6.56
CA LEU A 42 -1.44 -11.62 5.72
C LEU A 42 -0.66 -10.89 4.60
N TYR A 43 -0.54 -9.57 4.72
CA TYR A 43 0.10 -8.75 3.72
C TYR A 43 1.64 -8.79 3.86
N ASP A 44 2.30 -9.38 2.86
CA ASP A 44 3.73 -9.70 2.88
C ASP A 44 4.66 -8.59 2.35
N TYR A 45 4.19 -7.34 2.21
CA TYR A 45 4.99 -6.22 1.73
C TYR A 45 5.14 -5.12 2.77
N SER A 46 6.31 -4.48 2.80
CA SER A 46 6.56 -3.33 3.68
C SER A 46 5.92 -2.04 3.16
N SER A 47 5.64 -1.99 1.85
CA SER A 47 5.01 -0.87 1.18
C SER A 47 3.50 -1.14 1.04
N PRO A 48 2.63 -0.14 1.27
CA PRO A 48 1.20 -0.31 1.05
C PRO A 48 0.88 -0.57 -0.42
N MET A 49 -0.31 -1.10 -0.68
CA MET A 49 -0.87 -1.26 -2.00
C MET A 49 -2.01 -0.27 -2.19
N ILE A 50 -2.03 0.39 -3.33
CA ILE A 50 -3.14 1.25 -3.73
C ILE A 50 -3.92 0.54 -4.83
N GLU A 51 -5.23 0.41 -4.63
CA GLU A 51 -6.17 -0.09 -5.62
C GLU A 51 -7.06 1.06 -6.12
N ILE A 52 -7.02 1.33 -7.42
CA ILE A 52 -7.88 2.33 -8.08
C ILE A 52 -8.55 1.66 -9.28
N ASP A 53 -9.88 1.68 -9.31
CA ASP A 53 -10.68 1.07 -10.39
C ASP A 53 -10.26 -0.38 -10.72
N GLY A 54 -9.95 -1.16 -9.68
CA GLY A 54 -9.50 -2.56 -9.78
C GLY A 54 -8.03 -2.76 -10.17
N ARG A 55 -7.28 -1.69 -10.45
CA ARG A 55 -5.82 -1.75 -10.68
C ARG A 55 -5.09 -1.64 -9.36
N ARG A 56 -4.27 -2.64 -9.05
CA ARG A 56 -3.47 -2.71 -7.82
C ARG A 56 -2.02 -2.40 -8.11
N ILE A 57 -1.45 -1.49 -7.32
CA ILE A 57 -0.06 -1.08 -7.44
C ILE A 57 0.56 -1.07 -6.05
N LEU A 58 1.73 -1.71 -5.92
CA LEU A 58 2.55 -1.58 -4.72
C LEU A 58 3.15 -0.17 -4.72
N PHE A 59 2.79 0.61 -3.71
CA PHE A 59 3.08 2.03 -3.68
C PHE A 59 4.28 2.32 -2.78
N ASP A 60 5.39 2.65 -3.41
CA ASP A 60 6.60 3.13 -2.75
C ASP A 60 7.01 4.52 -3.24
N TYR A 61 7.77 5.21 -2.40
CA TYR A 61 8.24 6.55 -2.67
C TYR A 61 9.49 6.86 -1.86
N ILE A 62 10.29 7.78 -2.37
CA ILE A 62 11.55 8.20 -1.75
C ILE A 62 11.29 9.27 -0.69
N ASP A 63 10.38 10.20 -0.98
CA ASP A 63 9.99 11.30 -0.11
C ASP A 63 8.51 11.70 -0.35
N GLU A 64 7.99 12.60 0.49
CA GLU A 64 6.59 13.04 0.41
C GLU A 64 6.24 13.76 -0.91
N ASN A 65 7.19 14.46 -1.54
CA ASN A 65 6.93 15.15 -2.79
C ASN A 65 6.78 14.14 -3.94
N ASP A 66 7.66 13.14 -3.98
CA ASP A 66 7.55 12.00 -4.90
C ASP A 66 6.20 11.30 -4.73
N ALA A 67 5.82 11.01 -3.48
CA ALA A 67 4.52 10.40 -3.17
C ALA A 67 3.35 11.23 -3.71
N LYS A 68 3.32 12.54 -3.44
CA LYS A 68 2.24 13.43 -3.91
C LYS A 68 2.14 13.46 -5.43
N VAL A 69 3.27 13.50 -6.13
CA VAL A 69 3.31 13.46 -7.60
C VAL A 69 2.77 12.11 -8.11
N LYS A 70 3.25 10.99 -7.57
CA LYS A 70 2.78 9.64 -7.96
C LYS A 70 1.28 9.46 -7.69
N LEU A 71 0.80 9.86 -6.50
CA LEU A 71 -0.63 9.83 -6.16
C LEU A 71 -1.46 10.67 -7.14
N SER A 72 -1.01 11.89 -7.48
CA SER A 72 -1.71 12.75 -8.45
C SER A 72 -1.83 12.07 -9.82
N LYS A 73 -0.75 11.43 -10.30
CA LYS A 73 -0.74 10.67 -11.55
C LYS A 73 -1.69 9.48 -11.51
N LEU A 74 -1.64 8.70 -10.43
CA LEU A 74 -2.49 7.53 -10.21
C LEU A 74 -3.98 7.88 -10.22
N ILE A 75 -4.37 8.94 -9.50
CA ILE A 75 -5.76 9.39 -9.44
C ILE A 75 -6.27 9.84 -10.82
N LYS A 76 -5.38 10.38 -11.66
CA LYS A 76 -5.70 10.78 -13.06
C LYS A 76 -5.67 9.61 -14.05
N GLY A 77 -5.28 8.41 -13.63
CA GLY A 77 -5.14 7.24 -14.49
C GLY A 77 -3.87 7.23 -15.35
N GLU A 78 -2.88 8.06 -15.00
CA GLU A 78 -1.58 8.09 -15.68
C GLU A 78 -0.70 6.91 -15.23
N LEU A 79 0.25 6.51 -16.09
CA LEU A 79 1.23 5.48 -15.76
C LEU A 79 2.26 6.03 -14.76
N ILE A 80 2.58 5.23 -13.74
CA ILE A 80 3.72 5.48 -12.85
C ILE A 80 4.82 4.46 -13.12
N GLU A 81 6.07 4.87 -12.94
CA GLU A 81 7.19 3.94 -13.02
C GLU A 81 7.15 3.01 -11.80
N ASP A 82 7.14 1.70 -12.07
CA ASP A 82 7.21 0.67 -11.04
C ASP A 82 8.64 0.59 -10.51
N HIS A 83 8.83 0.95 -9.25
CA HIS A 83 9.99 0.49 -8.51
C HIS A 83 9.72 -0.92 -8.01
N LYS A 84 10.75 -1.78 -7.99
CA LYS A 84 10.59 -3.15 -7.50
C LYS A 84 10.34 -3.11 -5.99
N PRO A 85 9.15 -3.51 -5.50
CA PRO A 85 8.84 -3.45 -4.08
C PRO A 85 9.63 -4.50 -3.31
N PHE A 86 9.99 -4.17 -2.07
CA PHE A 86 10.64 -5.11 -1.16
C PHE A 86 9.59 -6.06 -0.56
N LYS A 87 9.74 -7.36 -0.83
CA LYS A 87 8.96 -8.40 -0.14
C LYS A 87 9.52 -8.59 1.27
N ILE A 88 8.65 -8.67 2.26
CA ILE A 88 9.05 -9.01 3.63
C ILE A 88 9.50 -10.46 3.63
N PHE A 89 10.78 -10.69 3.91
CA PHE A 89 11.29 -12.03 4.15
C PHE A 89 10.98 -12.39 5.60
N TYR A 90 9.96 -13.22 5.83
CA TYR A 90 9.83 -13.92 7.09
C TYR A 90 11.01 -14.87 7.23
N SER A 91 11.98 -14.53 8.09
CA SER A 91 12.94 -15.52 8.56
C SER A 91 12.12 -16.63 9.20
N GLN A 92 12.11 -17.81 8.60
CA GLN A 92 11.62 -19.00 9.27
C GLN A 92 12.58 -19.30 10.43
N ASN A 93 12.46 -18.60 11.55
CA ASN A 93 12.88 -19.10 12.85
C ASN A 93 11.86 -20.14 13.32
N GLY A 94 11.59 -21.12 12.44
CA GLY A 94 10.83 -22.32 12.73
C GLY A 94 11.75 -23.36 13.34
N ILE A 95 12.30 -23.10 14.52
CA ILE A 95 12.68 -24.22 15.40
C ILE A 95 11.39 -24.66 16.08
N PHE A 96 10.53 -25.34 15.33
CA PHE A 96 9.58 -26.25 15.96
C PHE A 96 10.42 -27.36 16.56
N GLY A 97 10.45 -27.40 17.89
CA GLY A 97 11.28 -28.32 18.67
C GLY A 97 11.14 -29.76 18.19
N ASN A 98 12.26 -30.47 18.14
CA ASN A 98 12.30 -31.91 17.92
C ASN A 98 11.20 -32.57 18.77
N GLY A 99 10.22 -33.15 18.09
CA GLY A 99 9.19 -33.97 18.72
C GLY A 99 9.87 -35.02 19.60
N VAL A 100 9.36 -35.16 20.82
CA VAL A 100 9.75 -36.23 21.74
C VAL A 100 9.57 -37.56 21.02
N SER A 101 10.64 -38.35 20.90
CA SER A 101 10.52 -39.73 20.45
C SER A 101 9.77 -40.52 21.51
N VAL A 102 8.57 -40.99 21.18
CA VAL A 102 7.88 -42.02 21.96
C VAL A 102 8.32 -43.36 21.41
N LEU A 103 9.25 -44.02 22.11
CA LEU A 103 9.47 -45.47 22.11
C LEU A 103 9.86 -45.90 23.52
#